data_AF-A0A3D1SBB4-F1
#
_entry.id   AF-A0A3D1SBB4-F1
#
_cell.length_a   1.000
_cell.length_b   1.000
_cell.length_c   1.000
_cell.angle_alpha   90.00
_cell.angle_beta   90.00
_cell.angle_gamma   90.00
#
_symmetry.space_group_name_H-M   'P 1'
#
loop_
_entity.id
_entity.type
_entity.pdbx_description
1 polymer ?
#
loop_
_entity_poly.entity_id
_entity_poly.type
_entity_poly.pdbx_seq_one_letter_code
_entity_poly.pdbx_strand_id
1 'polypeptide(L)'
;MSPEKKIKTWLPLWVGLGIALGILIGSIYSQFGNTGKVDGTGKIDAIFNYINKSYVDTVNIRQLVEEALPKIVQELDPHSAYISASEMKRLNEDLEGHFSGIGVSFYVLSDTIVVTSIVPGGPSEAAGIQQWDRIVNVNDTLIAGRKIT
;
A
#
# COMPACT_ATOMS: atom_id res chain seq x y z
N MET A 1 -64.66 36.87 -8.70
CA MET A 1 -63.49 36.32 -9.41
C MET A 1 -63.63 34.80 -9.45
N SER A 2 -63.99 34.23 -10.60
CA SER A 2 -64.49 32.85 -10.71
C SER A 2 -63.45 31.77 -10.34
N PRO A 3 -63.84 30.70 -9.63
CA PRO A 3 -62.96 29.63 -9.15
C PRO A 3 -62.24 28.86 -10.27
N GLU A 4 -62.79 28.90 -11.48
CA GLU A 4 -62.27 28.18 -12.66
C GLU A 4 -60.92 28.71 -13.14
N LYS A 5 -60.65 30.02 -12.95
CA LYS A 5 -59.39 30.64 -13.40
C LYS A 5 -58.22 30.28 -12.46
N LYS A 6 -58.50 30.05 -11.17
CA LYS A 6 -57.47 29.68 -10.18
C LYS A 6 -56.93 28.27 -10.44
N ILE A 7 -57.80 27.31 -10.76
CA ILE A 7 -57.42 25.92 -11.06
C ILE A 7 -56.50 25.87 -12.30
N LYS A 8 -56.85 26.59 -13.37
CA LYS A 8 -56.03 26.61 -14.60
C LYS A 8 -54.64 27.23 -14.41
N THR A 9 -54.48 28.14 -13.43
CA THR A 9 -53.20 28.80 -13.14
C THR A 9 -52.30 27.95 -12.22
N TRP A 10 -52.89 27.12 -11.35
CA TRP A 10 -52.14 26.28 -10.39
C TRP A 10 -51.84 24.87 -10.92
N LEU A 11 -52.52 24.45 -11.99
CA LEU A 11 -52.29 23.17 -12.67
C LEU A 11 -50.83 22.95 -13.12
N PRO A 12 -50.11 23.91 -13.75
CA PRO A 12 -48.71 23.69 -14.12
C PRO A 12 -47.76 23.58 -12.90
N LEU A 13 -48.09 24.22 -11.77
CA LEU A 13 -47.30 24.14 -10.54
C LEU A 13 -47.35 22.74 -9.92
N TRP A 14 -48.54 22.11 -9.88
CA TRP A 14 -48.70 20.75 -9.37
C TRP A 14 -48.06 19.70 -10.27
N VAL A 15 -48.11 19.88 -11.59
CA VAL A 15 -47.43 18.99 -12.55
C VAL A 15 -45.92 19.09 -12.40
N GLY A 16 -45.37 20.31 -12.27
CA GLY A 16 -43.94 20.52 -12.02
C GLY A 16 -43.47 19.90 -10.71
N LEU A 17 -44.27 20.03 -9.63
CA LEU A 17 -43.96 19.43 -8.33
C LEU A 17 -43.97 17.91 -8.39
N GLY A 18 -44.92 17.30 -9.12
CA GLY A 18 -44.97 15.86 -9.32
C GLY A 18 -43.76 15.31 -10.08
N ILE A 19 -43.29 16.02 -11.11
CA ILE A 19 -42.08 15.65 -11.85
C ILE A 19 -40.84 15.78 -10.95
N ALA A 20 -40.72 16.86 -10.19
CA ALA A 20 -39.60 17.06 -9.26
C ALA A 20 -39.56 15.98 -8.17
N LEU A 21 -40.71 15.62 -7.59
CA LEU A 21 -40.82 14.51 -6.63
C LEU A 21 -40.48 13.16 -7.28
N GLY A 22 -40.93 12.92 -8.51
CA GLY A 22 -40.59 11.70 -9.26
C GLY A 22 -39.09 11.55 -9.51
N ILE A 23 -38.42 12.62 -9.90
CA ILE A 23 -36.95 12.63 -10.08
C ILE A 23 -36.23 12.41 -8.75
N LEU A 24 -36.70 13.04 -7.67
CA LEU A 24 -36.08 12.94 -6.36
C LEU A 24 -36.23 11.53 -5.76
N ILE A 25 -37.41 10.93 -5.86
CA ILE A 25 -37.67 9.55 -5.44
C ILE A 25 -36.91 8.56 -6.33
N GLY A 26 -36.88 8.80 -7.65
CA GLY A 26 -36.11 7.99 -8.60
C GLY A 26 -34.61 8.04 -8.33
N SER A 27 -34.06 9.18 -7.91
CA SER A 27 -32.65 9.34 -7.55
C SER A 27 -32.29 8.57 -6.28
N ILE A 28 -33.14 8.61 -5.25
CA ILE A 28 -32.93 7.84 -4.00
C ILE A 28 -33.04 6.34 -4.25
N TYR A 29 -34.00 5.91 -5.08
CA TYR A 29 -34.17 4.49 -5.42
C TYR A 29 -33.05 3.97 -6.33
N SER A 30 -32.53 4.80 -7.24
CA SER A 30 -31.36 4.51 -8.09
C SER A 30 -30.10 4.24 -7.25
N GLN A 31 -29.86 5.04 -6.20
CA GLN A 31 -28.75 4.79 -5.28
C GLN A 31 -28.92 3.48 -4.47
N PHE A 32 -30.16 3.06 -4.19
CA PHE A 32 -30.43 1.78 -3.51
C PHE A 32 -30.49 0.56 -4.46
N GLY A 33 -30.78 0.76 -5.74
CA GLY A 33 -30.96 -0.29 -6.75
C GLY A 33 -29.67 -0.79 -7.40
N ASN A 34 -28.53 -0.11 -7.19
CA ASN A 34 -27.25 -0.49 -7.76
C ASN A 34 -26.48 -1.53 -6.92
N THR A 35 -27.20 -2.52 -6.37
CA THR A 35 -26.62 -3.61 -5.57
C THR A 35 -26.54 -4.92 -6.36
N GLY A 36 -26.08 -4.89 -7.63
CA GLY A 36 -26.32 -6.05 -8.51
C GLY A 36 -25.40 -6.32 -9.67
N LYS A 37 -24.31 -5.58 -9.85
CA LYS A 37 -23.24 -6.00 -10.79
C LYS A 37 -21.89 -5.76 -10.14
N VAL A 38 -21.54 -6.72 -9.30
CA VAL A 38 -20.18 -6.86 -8.81
C VAL A 38 -19.39 -7.53 -9.94
N ASP A 39 -18.84 -6.74 -10.85
CA ASP A 39 -17.74 -7.20 -11.71
C ASP A 39 -16.68 -7.88 -10.83
N GLY A 40 -15.89 -8.82 -11.36
CA GLY A 40 -14.93 -9.61 -10.57
C GLY A 40 -14.07 -8.77 -9.60
N THR A 41 -13.74 -7.54 -10.00
CA THR A 41 -13.04 -6.53 -9.18
C THR A 41 -13.81 -6.13 -7.92
N GLY A 42 -15.12 -5.93 -8.00
CA GLY A 42 -15.92 -5.48 -6.86
C GLY A 42 -16.14 -6.55 -5.79
N LYS A 43 -15.85 -7.84 -6.06
CA LYS A 43 -15.98 -8.90 -5.05
C LYS A 43 -14.93 -8.75 -3.96
N ILE A 44 -13.72 -8.36 -4.36
CA ILE A 44 -12.61 -8.08 -3.45
C ILE A 44 -12.95 -6.87 -2.57
N ASP A 45 -13.48 -5.80 -3.17
CA ASP A 45 -13.92 -4.62 -2.41
C ASP A 45 -15.07 -4.95 -1.44
N ALA A 46 -16.02 -5.79 -1.87
CA ALA A 46 -17.11 -6.23 -1.00
C ALA A 46 -16.62 -7.05 0.20
N ILE A 47 -15.63 -7.94 -0.02
CA ILE A 47 -15.01 -8.72 1.06
C ILE A 47 -14.30 -7.80 2.05
N PHE A 48 -13.48 -6.85 1.58
CA PHE A 48 -12.78 -5.93 2.47
C PHE A 48 -13.75 -5.03 3.25
N ASN A 49 -14.82 -4.55 2.62
CA ASN A 49 -15.87 -3.80 3.29
C ASN A 49 -16.59 -4.64 4.35
N TYR A 50 -16.86 -5.91 4.06
CA TYR A 50 -17.50 -6.81 5.01
C TYR A 50 -16.61 -7.11 6.22
N ILE A 51 -15.32 -7.39 6.00
CA ILE A 51 -14.33 -7.59 7.07
C ILE A 51 -14.24 -6.33 7.93
N ASN A 52 -14.07 -5.16 7.31
CA ASN A 52 -13.94 -3.91 8.05
C ASN A 52 -15.17 -3.56 8.90
N LYS A 53 -16.37 -3.95 8.47
CA LYS A 53 -17.63 -3.62 9.15
C LYS A 53 -18.09 -4.67 10.15
N SER A 54 -17.76 -5.94 9.93
CA SER A 54 -18.36 -7.08 10.63
C SER A 54 -17.36 -7.89 11.45
N TYR A 55 -16.06 -7.62 11.32
CA TYR A 55 -15.04 -8.30 12.11
C TYR A 55 -14.99 -7.73 13.53
N VAL A 56 -14.74 -8.61 14.50
CA VAL A 56 -14.79 -8.29 15.94
C VAL A 56 -13.64 -7.38 16.35
N ASP A 57 -12.46 -7.56 15.74
CA ASP A 57 -11.25 -6.81 16.05
C ASP A 57 -10.91 -5.76 14.97
N THR A 58 -10.03 -4.82 15.31
CA THR A 58 -9.49 -3.86 14.34
C THR A 58 -8.57 -4.57 13.34
N VAL A 59 -8.96 -4.57 12.06
CA VAL A 59 -8.17 -5.19 10.98
C VAL A 59 -7.46 -4.12 10.15
N ASN A 60 -6.16 -4.31 9.89
CA ASN A 60 -5.42 -3.48 8.94
C ASN A 60 -5.61 -4.02 7.52
N ILE A 61 -6.60 -3.47 6.81
CA ILE A 61 -6.91 -3.86 5.42
C ILE A 61 -5.71 -3.70 4.49
N ARG A 62 -4.89 -2.66 4.68
CA ARG A 62 -3.70 -2.43 3.84
C ARG A 62 -2.71 -3.58 3.97
N GLN A 63 -2.44 -4.02 5.20
CA GLN A 63 -1.56 -5.16 5.44
C GLN A 63 -2.13 -6.45 4.83
N LEU A 64 -3.44 -6.67 4.97
CA LEU A 64 -4.10 -7.85 4.40
C LEU A 64 -3.99 -7.90 2.86
N VAL A 65 -4.08 -6.74 2.19
CA VAL A 65 -3.86 -6.63 0.74
C VAL A 65 -2.43 -6.97 0.37
N GLU A 66 -1.44 -6.38 1.07
CA GLU A 66 -0.02 -6.64 0.84
C GLU A 66 0.34 -8.14 1.00
N GLU A 67 -0.28 -8.81 1.97
CA GLU A 67 -0.10 -10.26 2.18
C GLU A 67 -0.84 -11.14 1.17
N ALA A 68 -1.92 -10.63 0.57
CA ALA A 68 -2.71 -11.37 -0.42
C ALA A 68 -2.15 -11.27 -1.84
N LEU A 69 -1.53 -10.15 -2.22
CA LEU A 69 -1.00 -9.92 -3.57
C LEU A 69 0.00 -10.99 -4.04
N PRO A 70 1.01 -11.42 -3.24
CA PRO A 70 1.91 -12.49 -3.65
C PRO A 70 1.19 -13.79 -4.01
N LYS A 71 0.14 -14.13 -3.27
CA LYS A 71 -0.64 -15.36 -3.49
C LYS A 71 -1.44 -15.30 -4.79
N ILE A 72 -2.03 -14.14 -5.09
CA ILE A 72 -2.77 -13.92 -6.34
C ILE A 72 -1.82 -14.02 -7.54
N VAL A 73 -0.63 -13.43 -7.45
CA VAL A 73 0.37 -13.45 -8.53
C VAL A 73 0.94 -14.86 -8.73
N GLN A 74 1.21 -15.59 -7.64
CA GLN A 74 1.74 -16.95 -7.69
C GLN A 74 0.77 -17.95 -8.36
N GLU A 75 -0.54 -17.76 -8.20
CA GLU A 75 -1.56 -18.60 -8.84
C GLU A 75 -1.65 -18.35 -10.36
N LEU A 76 -1.20 -17.18 -10.83
CA LEU A 76 -1.28 -16.80 -12.23
C LEU A 76 -0.20 -17.47 -13.08
N ASP A 77 1.04 -17.51 -12.57
CA ASP A 77 2.19 -18.13 -13.24
C ASP A 77 3.33 -18.40 -12.21
N PRO A 78 3.92 -19.61 -12.18
CA PRO A 78 5.08 -19.95 -11.34
C PRO A 78 6.30 -19.03 -11.49
N HIS A 79 6.42 -18.34 -12.62
CA HIS A 79 7.53 -17.40 -12.88
C HIS A 79 7.20 -15.94 -12.56
N SER A 80 5.96 -15.65 -12.13
CA SER A 80 5.57 -14.32 -11.71
C SER A 80 5.72 -14.16 -10.20
N ALA A 81 6.28 -13.04 -9.76
CA ALA A 81 6.43 -12.70 -8.35
C ALA A 81 6.02 -11.24 -8.09
N TYR A 82 5.40 -11.00 -6.93
CA TYR A 82 5.12 -9.66 -6.43
C TYR A 82 6.26 -9.21 -5.52
N ILE A 83 6.82 -8.02 -5.78
CA ILE A 83 7.86 -7.43 -4.93
C ILE A 83 7.23 -6.21 -4.24
N SER A 84 7.12 -6.27 -2.91
CA SER A 84 6.63 -5.13 -2.12
C SER A 84 7.62 -3.96 -2.17
N ALA A 85 7.16 -2.73 -1.91
CA ALA A 85 8.06 -1.58 -1.86
C ALA A 85 9.19 -1.75 -0.83
N SER A 86 8.89 -2.39 0.30
CA SER A 86 9.88 -2.66 1.34
C SER A 86 10.94 -3.68 0.90
N GLU A 87 10.52 -4.67 0.12
CA GLU A 87 11.39 -5.73 -0.40
C GLU A 87 12.22 -5.22 -1.58
N MET A 88 11.63 -4.42 -2.46
CA MET A 88 12.35 -3.71 -3.52
C MET A 88 13.47 -2.83 -2.94
N LYS A 89 13.21 -2.14 -1.83
CA LYS A 89 14.23 -1.35 -1.13
C LYS A 89 15.39 -2.22 -0.63
N ARG A 90 15.10 -3.35 0.00
CA ARG A 90 16.12 -4.30 0.47
C ARG A 90 16.93 -4.89 -0.69
N LEU A 91 16.24 -5.31 -1.76
CA LEU A 91 16.88 -5.84 -2.96
C LEU A 91 17.79 -4.78 -3.61
N ASN A 92 17.35 -3.52 -3.67
CA ASN A 92 18.19 -2.43 -4.16
C ASN A 92 19.39 -2.17 -3.24
N GLU A 93 19.21 -2.21 -1.93
CA GLU A 93 20.30 -2.11 -0.96
C GLU A 93 21.34 -3.23 -1.14
N ASP A 94 20.88 -4.45 -1.41
CA ASP A 94 21.74 -5.61 -1.72
C ASP A 94 22.47 -5.45 -3.06
N LEU A 95 21.76 -5.01 -4.12
CA LEU A 95 22.29 -4.84 -5.48
C LEU A 95 23.28 -3.67 -5.61
N GLU A 96 22.97 -2.55 -4.95
CA GLU A 96 23.87 -1.38 -4.88
C GLU A 96 25.07 -1.64 -3.96
N GLY A 97 25.10 -2.78 -3.27
CA GLY A 97 26.17 -3.16 -2.39
C GLY A 97 26.23 -2.23 -1.18
N HIS A 98 25.19 -2.24 -0.34
CA HIS A 98 25.17 -1.55 0.95
C HIS A 98 25.67 -0.10 0.90
N PHE A 99 25.27 0.66 -0.12
CA PHE A 99 25.65 2.05 -0.31
C PHE A 99 24.81 2.98 0.58
N SER A 100 24.89 2.81 1.90
CA SER A 100 24.33 3.76 2.86
C SER A 100 25.27 3.92 4.05
N GLY A 101 25.63 5.16 4.38
CA GLY A 101 26.50 5.47 5.53
C GLY A 101 27.85 6.08 5.16
N ILE A 102 28.94 5.54 5.74
CA ILE A 102 30.29 6.12 5.74
C ILE A 102 31.11 5.86 4.47
N GLY A 103 30.52 5.30 3.41
CA GLY A 103 31.19 5.03 2.14
C GLY A 103 32.10 3.80 2.15
N VAL A 104 31.66 2.69 2.74
CA VAL A 104 32.37 1.40 2.69
C VAL A 104 31.50 0.34 2.01
N SER A 105 32.10 -0.49 1.16
CA SER A 105 31.52 -1.76 0.75
C SER A 105 32.01 -2.84 1.71
N PHE A 106 31.14 -3.77 2.08
CA PHE A 106 31.48 -4.83 3.03
C PHE A 106 30.86 -6.16 2.66
N TYR A 107 31.38 -7.21 3.27
CA TYR A 107 30.85 -8.57 3.22
C TYR A 107 30.75 -9.12 4.63
N VAL A 108 29.71 -9.91 4.92
CA VAL A 108 29.59 -10.60 6.21
C VAL A 108 30.30 -11.94 6.10
N LEU A 109 31.46 -12.06 6.75
CA LEU A 109 32.25 -13.29 6.78
C LEU A 109 32.29 -13.83 8.21
N SER A 110 31.76 -15.05 8.41
CA SER A 110 31.78 -15.75 9.71
C SER A 110 31.29 -14.87 10.87
N ASP A 111 30.06 -14.35 10.76
CA ASP A 111 29.43 -13.44 11.74
C ASP A 111 30.19 -12.14 12.03
N THR A 112 31.09 -11.71 11.13
CA THR A 112 31.77 -10.42 11.24
C THR A 112 31.66 -9.63 9.93
N ILE A 113 31.39 -8.34 10.03
CA ILE A 113 31.41 -7.43 8.88
C ILE A 113 32.86 -7.15 8.53
N VAL A 114 33.24 -7.41 7.28
CA VAL A 114 34.59 -7.18 6.73
C VAL A 114 34.49 -6.16 5.61
N VAL A 115 35.28 -5.10 5.68
CA VAL A 115 35.34 -4.06 4.65
C VAL A 115 36.04 -4.62 3.40
N THR A 116 35.37 -4.58 2.26
CA THR A 116 35.88 -5.10 0.98
C THR A 116 36.39 -4.00 0.06
N SER A 117 35.83 -2.79 0.16
CA SER A 117 36.26 -1.62 -0.62
C SER A 117 35.85 -0.33 0.10
N ILE A 118 36.54 0.76 -0.20
CA ILE A 118 36.30 2.09 0.35
C ILE A 118 36.08 3.06 -0.80
N VAL A 119 35.16 4.00 -0.64
CA VAL A 119 34.92 5.07 -1.61
C VAL A 119 36.07 6.08 -1.54
N PRO A 120 36.82 6.32 -2.64
CA PRO A 120 37.89 7.31 -2.66
C PRO A 120 37.37 8.72 -2.37
N GLY A 121 38.05 9.46 -1.48
CA GLY A 121 37.62 10.77 -0.99
C GLY A 121 36.41 10.73 -0.04
N GLY A 122 35.98 9.54 0.37
CA GLY A 122 34.83 9.34 1.27
C GLY A 122 35.16 9.54 2.76
N PRO A 123 34.14 9.61 3.63
CA PRO A 123 34.32 9.78 5.08
C PRO A 123 35.15 8.67 5.74
N SER A 124 35.01 7.42 5.25
CA SER A 124 35.75 6.26 5.74
C SER A 124 37.25 6.31 5.42
N GLU A 125 37.63 6.80 4.24
CA GLU A 125 39.04 7.05 3.89
C GLU A 125 39.62 8.15 4.79
N ALA A 126 38.88 9.24 4.99
CA ALA A 126 39.29 10.32 5.91
C ALA A 126 39.42 9.84 7.37
N ALA A 127 38.62 8.85 7.78
CA ALA A 127 38.71 8.20 9.08
C ALA A 127 39.83 7.14 9.16
N GLY A 128 40.52 6.85 8.05
CA GLY A 128 41.62 5.90 7.99
C GLY A 128 41.20 4.43 8.00
N ILE A 129 39.94 4.12 7.70
CA ILE A 129 39.47 2.75 7.51
C ILE A 129 40.16 2.17 6.28
N GLN A 130 40.57 0.91 6.35
CA GLN A 130 41.25 0.20 5.27
C GLN A 130 40.49 -1.03 4.79
N GLN A 131 40.82 -1.46 3.57
CA GLN A 131 40.33 -2.72 3.06
C GLN A 131 40.78 -3.86 3.99
N TRP A 132 39.89 -4.83 4.22
CA TRP A 132 40.07 -5.96 5.14
C TRP A 132 39.93 -5.64 6.63
N ASP A 133 39.58 -4.41 7.00
CA ASP A 133 39.21 -4.10 8.38
C ASP A 133 37.93 -4.84 8.79
N ARG A 134 37.89 -5.23 10.06
CA ARG A 134 36.75 -5.93 10.67
C ARG A 134 35.98 -4.96 11.56
N ILE A 135 34.69 -4.78 11.28
CA ILE A 135 33.81 -3.96 12.12
C ILE A 135 33.30 -4.83 13.27
N VAL A 136 33.84 -4.57 14.46
CA VAL A 136 33.50 -5.33 15.68
C VAL A 136 32.35 -4.67 16.44
N ASN A 137 32.42 -3.36 16.63
CA ASN A 137 31.44 -2.56 17.37
C ASN A 137 30.93 -1.40 16.51
N VAL A 138 29.65 -1.06 16.68
CA VAL A 138 29.06 0.18 16.15
C VAL A 138 28.44 0.91 17.32
N ASN A 139 28.95 2.10 17.64
CA ASN A 139 28.67 2.81 18.89
C ASN A 139 28.91 1.88 20.09
N ASP A 140 27.94 1.75 20.99
CA ASP A 140 28.00 0.90 22.19
C ASP A 140 27.51 -0.53 21.95
N THR A 141 27.31 -0.93 20.70
CA THR A 141 26.73 -2.24 20.36
C THR A 141 27.78 -3.14 19.69
N LEU A 142 28.06 -4.29 20.30
CA LEU A 142 28.85 -5.37 19.69
C LEU A 142 28.07 -5.97 18.51
N ILE A 143 28.65 -5.94 17.32
CA ILE A 143 28.03 -6.45 16.09
C ILE A 143 28.64 -7.80 15.71
N ALA A 144 29.95 -8.00 15.93
CA ALA A 144 30.59 -9.28 15.64
C ALA A 144 30.04 -10.44 16.51
N GLY A 145 29.80 -11.60 15.90
CA GLY A 145 29.42 -12.83 16.59
C GLY A 145 27.94 -12.93 17.00
N ARG A 146 27.08 -12.03 16.51
CA ARG A 146 25.63 -12.01 16.83
C ARG A 146 24.74 -12.78 15.84
N LYS A 147 25.26 -13.79 15.12
CA LYS A 147 24.54 -14.48 14.03
C LYS A 147 23.96 -13.45 13.06
N ILE A 148 24.85 -12.78 12.34
CA ILE A 148 24.43 -11.82 11.32
C ILE A 148 24.13 -12.66 10.07
N THR A 149 22.93 -13.23 10.06
CA THR A 149 22.33 -13.98 8.94
C THR A 149 20.96 -13.42 8.67
#